data_AF-C2BE20-F1
#
_entry.id   AF-C2BE20-F1
#
_cell.length_a   1.000
_cell.length_b   1.000
_cell.length_c   1.000
_cell.angle_alpha   90.00
_cell.angle_beta   90.00
_cell.angle_gamma   90.00
#
_symmetry.space_group_name_H-M   'P 1'
#
loop_
_entity.id
_entity.type
_entity.pdbx_description
1 polymer ?
#
loop_
_entity_poly.entity_id
_entity_poly.type
_entity_poly.pdbx_seq_one_letter_code
_entity_poly.pdbx_strand_id
1 'polypeptide(L)' 'RQIGEINTGILAVPGKRLADWLGRLSNDNAQGEYYLTDVIAMAVGDGLVVASAQPLDAMEVQGVNDRMQQA' A
#
# COMPACT_ATOMS: atom_id res chain seq x y z
N ARG A 1 -10.55 19.69 0.90
CA ARG A 1 -9.15 19.45 1.36
C ARG A 1 -8.45 18.71 0.22
N GLN A 2 -7.29 19.16 -0.26
CA GLN A 2 -6.55 18.44 -1.31
C GLN A 2 -5.73 17.32 -0.66
N ILE A 3 -5.77 16.12 -1.25
CA ILE A 3 -4.92 14.99 -0.86
C ILE A 3 -3.63 15.09 -1.67
N GLY A 4 -2.48 15.11 -0.99
CA GLY A 4 -1.16 15.25 -1.62
C GLY A 4 -0.19 14.10 -1.33
N GLU A 5 -0.65 13.05 -0.64
CA GLU A 5 0.13 11.86 -0.31
C GLU A 5 -0.50 10.64 -1.00
N ILE A 6 0.34 9.76 -1.54
CA ILE A 6 -0.08 8.54 -2.22
C ILE A 6 0.71 7.34 -1.69
N ASN A 7 0.15 6.14 -1.88
CA ASN A 7 0.88 4.91 -1.67
C ASN A 7 1.75 4.62 -2.91
N THR A 8 3.05 4.42 -2.71
CA THR A 8 4.02 4.13 -3.78
C THR A 8 4.06 2.65 -4.20
N GLY A 9 3.29 1.79 -3.54
CA GLY A 9 3.32 0.33 -3.68
C GLY A 9 4.38 -0.36 -2.82
N ILE A 10 5.26 0.39 -2.15
CA ILE A 10 6.35 -0.17 -1.33
C ILE A 10 5.93 -0.21 0.14
N LEU A 11 6.08 -1.37 0.78
CA LEU A 11 5.78 -1.59 2.20
C LEU A 11 6.91 -2.39 2.85
N ALA A 12 7.37 -1.94 4.02
CA ALA A 12 8.28 -2.69 4.88
C ALA A 12 7.53 -3.14 6.13
N VAL A 13 7.31 -4.46 6.26
CA VAL A 13 6.47 -5.04 7.33
C VAL A 13 7.07 -6.32 7.91
N PRO A 14 6.74 -6.70 9.16
CA PRO A 14 7.16 -7.98 9.72
C PRO A 14 6.53 -9.14 8.95
N GLY A 15 7.35 -10.07 8.43
CA GLY A 15 6.86 -11.16 7.57
C GLY A 15 5.79 -12.05 8.20
N LYS A 16 5.87 -12.33 9.52
CA LYS A 16 4.83 -13.10 10.23
C LYS A 16 3.48 -12.40 10.22
N ARG A 17 3.47 -11.09 10.51
CA ARG A 17 2.25 -10.27 10.51
C ARG A 17 1.67 -10.18 9.11
N LEU A 18 2.53 -10.02 8.10
CA LEU A 18 2.09 -10.01 6.71
C LEU A 18 1.38 -11.31 6.34
N ALA A 19 1.92 -12.47 6.70
CA ALA A 19 1.27 -13.75 6.44
C ALA A 19 -0.14 -13.83 7.07
N ASP A 20 -0.28 -13.37 8.32
CA ASP A 20 -1.58 -13.32 9.01
C ASP A 20 -2.58 -12.37 8.32
N TRP A 21 -2.12 -11.19 7.89
CA TRP A 21 -2.96 -10.20 7.20
C TRP A 21 -3.37 -10.67 5.80
N LEU A 22 -2.47 -11.31 5.04
CA LEU A 22 -2.80 -11.89 3.74
C LEU A 22 -3.92 -12.92 3.84
N GLY A 23 -3.96 -13.71 4.92
CA GLY A 23 -5.05 -14.65 5.19
C GLY A 23 -6.39 -14.01 5.56
N ARG A 24 -6.39 -12.72 5.91
CA ARG A 24 -7.58 -11.93 6.29
C ARG A 24 -8.08 -11.03 5.15
N LEU A 25 -7.37 -10.95 4.03
CA LEU A 25 -7.78 -10.12 2.90
C LEU A 25 -9.15 -10.61 2.39
N SER A 26 -9.99 -9.64 2.06
CA SER A 26 -11.29 -9.85 1.42
C SER A 26 -11.26 -9.21 0.05
N ASN A 27 -12.02 -9.77 -0.87
CA ASN A 27 -12.26 -9.17 -2.18
C ASN A 27 -13.64 -8.49 -2.25
N ASP A 28 -14.26 -8.21 -1.10
CA ASP A 28 -15.52 -7.46 -0.97
C ASP A 28 -15.29 -5.96 -1.21
N ASN A 29 -15.00 -5.61 -2.46
CA ASN A 29 -14.87 -4.24 -2.94
C ASN A 29 -15.39 -4.13 -4.37
N ALA A 30 -15.43 -2.90 -4.90
CA ALA A 30 -16.04 -2.59 -6.19
C ALA A 30 -15.43 -3.35 -7.40
N GLN A 31 -14.18 -3.82 -7.30
CA GLN A 31 -13.50 -4.55 -8.37
C GLN A 31 -13.45 -6.07 -8.12
N GLY A 32 -13.79 -6.54 -6.93
CA GLY A 32 -13.73 -7.96 -6.60
C GLY A 32 -12.29 -8.48 -6.44
N GLU A 33 -11.33 -7.60 -6.15
CA GLU A 33 -9.89 -7.91 -6.10
C GLU A 33 -9.33 -7.88 -4.67
N TYR A 34 -8.24 -8.60 -4.41
CA TYR A 34 -7.54 -8.53 -3.13
C TYR A 34 -6.53 -7.39 -3.14
N TYR A 35 -6.81 -6.32 -2.40
CA TYR A 35 -5.91 -5.19 -2.31
C TYR A 35 -4.88 -5.36 -1.20
N LEU A 36 -3.60 -5.44 -1.58
CA LEU A 36 -2.50 -5.48 -0.62
C LEU A 36 -2.51 -4.25 0.30
N THR A 37 -3.03 -3.11 -0.16
CA THR A 37 -3.13 -1.88 0.65
C THR A 37 -3.98 -2.04 1.91
N ASP A 38 -4.90 -3.02 1.95
CA ASP A 38 -5.80 -3.23 3.09
C ASP A 38 -5.05 -3.71 4.34
N VAL A 39 -3.84 -4.28 4.17
CA VAL A 39 -2.98 -4.65 5.31
C VAL A 39 -2.60 -3.44 6.16
N ILE A 40 -2.63 -2.21 5.62
CA ILE A 40 -2.39 -0.98 6.37
C ILE A 40 -3.53 -0.76 7.38
N ALA A 41 -4.78 -0.90 6.95
CA ALA A 41 -5.94 -0.78 7.83
C ALA A 41 -5.93 -1.89 8.90
N MET A 42 -5.53 -3.11 8.53
CA MET A 42 -5.37 -4.21 9.49
C MET A 42 -4.27 -3.94 10.51
N ALA A 43 -3.13 -3.39 10.09
CA ALA A 43 -2.04 -3.02 11.00
C ALA A 43 -2.50 -1.98 12.03
N VAL A 44 -3.24 -0.96 11.59
CA VAL A 44 -3.85 0.04 12.49
C VAL A 44 -4.86 -0.59 13.43
N GLY A 45 -5.73 -1.47 12.92
CA GLY A 45 -6.72 -2.20 13.73
C GLY A 45 -6.09 -3.12 14.77
N ASP A 46 -4.94 -3.72 14.46
CA ASP A 46 -4.14 -4.55 15.36
C ASP A 46 -3.28 -3.70 16.34
N GLY A 47 -3.38 -2.36 16.29
CA GLY A 47 -2.71 -1.43 17.20
C GLY A 47 -1.26 -1.12 16.87
N LEU A 48 -0.79 -1.42 15.65
CA LEU A 48 0.56 -1.08 15.21
C LEU A 48 0.65 0.37 14.72
N VAL A 49 1.82 0.97 14.90
CA VAL A 49 2.15 2.27 14.30
C VAL A 49 2.52 2.06 12.84
N VAL A 50 1.84 2.78 11.95
CA VAL A 50 2.18 2.89 10.53
C VAL A 50 2.90 4.22 10.33
N ALA A 51 4.16 4.17 9.91
CA ALA A 51 4.95 5.35 9.57
C ALA A 51 5.14 5.42 8.05
N SER A 52 5.00 6.62 7.46
CA SER A 52 5.38 6.85 6.06
C SER A 52 6.86 7.21 5.95
N ALA A 53 7.47 6.80 4.84
CA ALA A 53 8.83 7.16 4.47
C ALA A 53 8.78 7.86 3.10
N GLN A 54 9.57 8.93 2.95
CA GLN A 54 9.64 9.69 1.70
C GLN A 54 10.92 9.30 0.94
N PRO A 55 10.88 9.17 -0.40
CA PRO A 55 12.06 8.95 -1.21
C PRO A 55 12.95 10.21 -1.24
N LEU A 56 14.17 10.09 -1.76
CA LEU A 56 15.03 11.25 -1.99
C LEU A 56 14.60 12.01 -3.26
N ASP A 57 14.09 11.26 -4.25
CA ASP A 57 13.54 11.80 -5.49
C ASP A 57 12.21 11.08 -5.81
N ALA A 58 11.21 11.83 -6.26
CA ALA A 58 9.92 11.26 -6.65
C ALA A 58 10.05 10.21 -7.78
N MET A 59 11.06 10.34 -8.65
CA MET A 59 11.35 9.38 -9.70
C MET A 59 11.68 7.98 -9.17
N GLU A 60 12.23 7.85 -7.95
CA GLU A 60 12.61 6.55 -7.37
C GLU A 60 11.40 5.64 -7.09
N VAL A 61 10.21 6.24 -6.99
CA VAL A 61 8.97 5.56 -6.60
C VAL A 61 7.83 5.81 -7.59
N GLN A 62 8.12 6.44 -8.74
CA GLN A 62 7.12 6.78 -9.74
C GLN A 62 6.63 5.50 -10.43
N GLY A 63 5.33 5.22 -10.30
CA GLY A 63 4.67 4.13 -11.01
C GLY A 63 4.42 4.47 -12.48
N VAL A 64 4.38 3.44 -13.32
CA VAL A 64 3.98 3.52 -14.74
C VAL A 64 2.80 2.59 -14.94
N ASN A 65 1.62 3.17 -15.09
CA ASN A 65 0.34 2.45 -15.23
C ASN A 65 -0.24 2.57 -16.64
N ASP A 66 0.33 3.41 -17.49
CA ASP A 66 -0.04 3.55 -18.90
C ASP A 66 1.17 3.84 -19.79
N ARG A 67 0.97 3.80 -21.12
CA ARG A 67 2.04 4.02 -22.11
C ARG A 67 2.57 5.45 -22.15
N MET A 68 1.79 6.44 -21.69
CA MET A 68 2.25 7.84 -21.66
C MET A 68 3.20 8.09 -20.49
N GLN A 69 3.07 7.31 -19.42
CA GLN A 69 3.94 7.35 -18.25
C GLN A 69 5.27 6.62 -18.45
N GLN A 70 5.43 5.87 -19.54
CA GLN A 70 6.65 5.14 -19.88
C GLN A 70 7.66 6.10 -20.54
N ALA A 71 8.82 6.30 -19.89
CA ALA A 71 9.91 7.15 -20.37
C ALA A 71 10.65 6.56 -21.59
#